data_AF-A0A077ZRH1-F1
#
_entry.id   AF-A0A077ZRH1-F1
#
_cell.length_a   1.000
_cell.length_b   1.000
_cell.length_c   1.000
_cell.angle_alpha   90.00
_cell.angle_beta   90.00
_cell.angle_gamma   90.00
#
_symmetry.space_group_name_H-M   'P 1'
#
loop_
_entity.id
_entity.type
_entity.pdbx_description
1 polymer ?
#
loop_
_entity_poly.entity_id
_entity_poly.type
_entity_poly.pdbx_seq_one_letter_code
_entity_poly.pdbx_strand_id
1 'polypeptide(L)'
;MIVEREQFFSYEQIESDQFFPSYIVVRRLLNSGDNDGGEWQGFMKDLKNAIRTASIKSKNEIIKNQAQLQKIPSTLAEQNFKIESYQKNVQCDLDQLKTDIGSVKYALDSLQSTQDQKLVRLESDMTSIKESMALILQKLQE
;
A
#
# COMPACT_ATOMS: atom_id res chain seq x y z
N MET A 1 -9.45 -0.59 31.55
CA MET A 1 -9.80 -0.36 32.98
C MET A 1 -9.66 1.10 33.50
N ILE A 2 -8.91 2.03 32.87
CA ILE A 2 -9.12 3.49 33.05
C ILE A 2 -9.72 4.09 31.76
N VAL A 3 -9.17 3.70 30.61
CA VAL A 3 -9.63 4.11 29.27
C VAL A 3 -11.12 3.81 29.01
N GLU A 4 -11.64 2.68 29.50
CA GLU A 4 -13.07 2.35 29.36
C GLU A 4 -13.97 3.26 30.19
N ARG A 5 -13.47 3.83 31.31
CA ARG A 5 -14.26 4.74 32.16
C ARG A 5 -14.24 6.16 31.61
N GLU A 6 -13.14 6.58 30.99
CA GLU A 6 -12.99 7.90 30.34
C GLU A 6 -13.92 8.07 29.12
N GLN A 7 -14.32 6.98 28.46
CA GLN A 7 -15.26 7.00 27.33
C GLN A 7 -16.68 7.49 27.69
N PHE A 8 -17.04 7.48 28.98
CA PHE A 8 -18.35 7.93 29.45
C PHE A 8 -18.38 9.38 29.90
N PHE A 9 -17.24 10.08 29.88
CA PHE A 9 -17.16 11.49 30.24
C PHE A 9 -17.21 12.36 28.99
N SER A 10 -17.94 13.47 29.08
CA SER A 10 -17.84 14.54 28.08
C SER A 10 -16.50 15.28 28.23
N TYR A 11 -16.10 16.02 27.20
CA TYR A 11 -14.84 16.76 27.21
C TYR A 11 -14.76 17.74 28.40
N GLU A 12 -15.87 18.40 28.70
CA GLU A 12 -15.99 19.35 29.83
C GLU A 12 -15.83 18.65 31.19
N GLN A 13 -16.24 17.39 31.29
CA GLN A 13 -16.11 16.63 32.54
C GLN A 13 -14.70 16.10 32.75
N ILE A 14 -13.96 15.81 31.68
CA ILE A 14 -12.55 15.41 31.74
C ILE A 14 -11.68 16.56 32.27
N GLU A 15 -12.01 17.80 31.91
CA GLU A 15 -11.31 18.99 32.41
C GLU A 15 -11.77 19.43 33.81
N SER A 16 -12.80 18.79 34.36
CA SER A 16 -13.36 19.18 35.65
C SER A 16 -12.52 18.66 36.82
N ASP A 17 -12.04 19.58 37.66
CA ASP A 17 -11.37 19.27 38.93
C ASP A 17 -12.22 18.46 39.90
N GLN A 18 -13.55 18.44 39.71
CA GLN A 18 -14.46 17.61 40.50
C GLN A 18 -14.28 16.11 40.22
N PHE A 19 -14.08 15.74 38.95
CA PHE A 19 -13.91 14.35 38.53
C PHE A 19 -12.44 13.94 38.48
N PHE A 20 -11.54 14.88 38.16
CA PHE A 20 -10.11 14.64 38.01
C PHE A 20 -9.28 15.65 38.83
N PRO A 21 -9.34 15.59 40.17
CA PRO A 21 -8.61 16.52 41.02
C PRO A 21 -7.09 16.39 40.88
N SER A 22 -6.39 17.53 40.94
CA SER A 22 -4.92 17.61 40.87
C SER A 22 -4.19 17.15 42.15
N TYR A 23 -4.86 16.42 43.04
CA TYR A 23 -4.31 15.94 44.31
C TYR A 23 -4.86 14.56 44.68
N ILE A 24 -4.08 13.85 45.49
CA ILE A 24 -4.48 12.57 46.09
C ILE A 24 -4.42 12.73 47.60
N VAL A 25 -5.49 12.35 48.28
CA VAL A 25 -5.55 12.33 49.75
C VAL A 25 -5.17 10.95 50.24
N VAL A 26 -4.09 10.87 51.02
CA VAL A 26 -3.64 9.62 51.64
C VAL A 26 -3.82 9.74 53.16
N ARG A 27 -4.47 8.74 53.77
CA ARG A 27 -4.73 8.70 55.22
C ARG A 27 -3.88 7.60 55.87
N ARG A 28 -3.45 7.86 57.11
CA ARG A 28 -2.70 6.93 57.98
C ARG A 28 -3.51 6.67 59.25
N LEU A 29 -3.43 5.44 59.77
CA LEU A 29 -3.99 5.08 61.07
C LEU A 29 -3.04 5.58 62.19
N LEU A 30 -3.59 6.12 63.28
CA LEU A 30 -2.83 6.75 64.39
C LEU A 30 -2.43 5.76 65.50
N ASN A 31 -2.33 4.46 65.21
CA ASN A 31 -2.04 3.44 66.22
C ASN A 31 -0.54 3.40 66.51
N SER A 32 -0.08 4.33 67.35
CA SER A 32 1.32 4.64 67.63
C SER A 32 2.03 3.59 68.50
N GLY A 33 3.03 2.93 67.94
CA GLY A 33 4.31 2.72 68.65
C GLY A 33 5.30 3.80 68.17
N ASP A 34 6.23 4.24 69.03
CA ASP A 34 7.14 5.37 68.76
C ASP A 34 8.02 5.24 67.49
N ASN A 35 8.03 4.08 66.84
CA ASN A 35 8.82 3.78 65.63
C ASN A 35 8.07 3.98 64.29
N ASP A 36 6.78 4.29 64.32
CA ASP A 36 5.87 4.32 63.15
C ASP A 36 6.06 5.56 62.23
N GLY A 37 6.73 6.61 62.75
CA GLY A 37 7.01 7.83 61.98
C GLY A 37 7.96 7.63 60.79
N GLY A 38 8.95 6.74 60.94
CA GLY A 38 9.94 6.46 59.90
C GLY A 38 9.37 5.64 58.75
N GLU A 39 8.50 4.66 59.06
CA GLU A 39 7.84 3.82 58.04
C GLU A 39 6.90 4.64 57.17
N TRP A 40 6.12 5.55 57.77
CA TRP A 40 5.26 6.45 57.01
C TRP A 40 6.03 7.37 56.06
N GLN A 41 7.19 7.89 56.49
CA GLN A 41 8.04 8.69 55.64
C GLN A 41 8.62 7.87 54.48
N GLY A 42 9.05 6.63 54.74
CA GLY A 42 9.50 5.68 53.73
C GLY A 42 8.42 5.40 52.68
N PHE A 43 7.22 5.06 53.14
CA PHE A 43 6.06 4.84 52.28
C PHE A 43 5.75 6.05 51.40
N MET A 44 5.72 7.25 51.96
CA MET A 44 5.45 8.48 51.19
C MET A 44 6.56 8.78 50.18
N LYS A 45 7.82 8.44 50.49
CA LYS A 45 8.94 8.54 49.56
C LYS A 45 8.77 7.58 48.39
N ASP A 46 8.42 6.33 48.66
CA ASP A 46 8.25 5.30 47.64
C ASP A 46 7.05 5.60 46.75
N LEU A 47 5.93 6.06 47.32
CA LEU A 47 4.76 6.49 46.56
C LEU A 47 5.10 7.64 45.60
N LYS A 48 5.82 8.66 46.08
CA LYS A 48 6.30 9.77 45.23
C LYS A 48 7.19 9.27 44.09
N ASN A 49 8.11 8.36 44.40
CA ASN A 49 9.01 7.78 43.41
C ASN A 49 8.27 6.94 42.38
N ALA A 50 7.27 6.15 42.80
CA ALA A 50 6.44 5.35 41.92
C ALA A 50 5.65 6.23 40.94
N ILE A 51 4.97 7.26 41.44
CA ILE A 51 4.22 8.24 40.61
C ILE A 51 5.16 8.92 39.62
N ARG A 52 6.32 9.39 40.10
CA ARG A 52 7.31 10.07 39.25
C ARG A 52 7.83 9.15 38.14
N THR A 53 8.21 7.92 38.49
CA THR A 53 8.74 6.94 37.54
C THR A 53 7.68 6.54 36.50
N ALA A 54 6.44 6.29 36.94
CA ALA A 54 5.34 5.99 36.05
C ALA A 54 5.04 7.15 35.08
N SER A 55 5.02 8.39 35.57
CA SER A 55 4.80 9.58 34.75
C SER A 55 5.92 9.77 33.71
N ILE A 56 7.18 9.64 34.12
CA ILE A 56 8.33 9.74 33.20
C ILE A 56 8.26 8.66 32.13
N LYS A 57 7.97 7.41 32.51
CA LYS A 57 7.83 6.29 31.57
C LYS A 57 6.74 6.57 30.54
N SER A 58 5.55 6.98 30.99
CA SER A 58 4.42 7.32 30.13
C SER A 58 4.77 8.46 29.16
N LYS A 59 5.39 9.55 29.64
CA LYS A 59 5.85 10.65 28.78
C LYS A 59 6.84 10.19 27.72
N ASN A 60 7.81 9.36 28.09
CA ASN A 60 8.80 8.83 27.16
C ASN A 60 8.16 7.93 26.09
N GLU A 61 7.16 7.13 26.46
CA GLU A 61 6.39 6.31 25.51
C GLU A 61 5.60 7.19 24.53
N ILE A 62 4.92 8.25 25.03
CA ILE A 62 4.21 9.22 24.18
C ILE A 62 5.17 9.89 23.20
N ILE A 63 6.32 10.37 23.67
CA ILE A 63 7.33 11.03 22.82
C ILE A 63 7.87 10.06 21.76
N LYS A 64 8.18 8.82 22.14
CA LYS A 64 8.65 7.79 21.21
C LYS A 64 7.62 7.50 20.12
N ASN A 65 6.36 7.33 20.51
CA ASN A 65 5.26 7.08 19.58
C ASN A 65 5.05 8.29 18.65
N GLN A 66 5.10 9.51 19.18
CA GLN A 66 5.01 10.74 18.39
C GLN A 66 6.15 10.84 17.37
N ALA A 67 7.39 10.55 17.76
CA ALA A 67 8.54 10.54 16.85
C ALA A 67 8.41 9.47 15.75
N GLN A 68 7.77 8.33 16.03
CA GLN A 68 7.46 7.33 15.01
C GLN A 68 6.38 7.81 14.04
N LEU A 69 5.31 8.44 14.55
CA LEU A 69 4.24 9.01 13.73
C LEU A 69 4.77 10.11 12.79
N GLN A 70 5.74 10.90 13.24
CA GLN A 70 6.39 11.93 12.41
C GLN A 70 7.22 11.37 11.24
N LYS A 71 7.63 10.09 11.28
CA LYS A 71 8.35 9.42 10.18
C LYS A 71 7.40 8.87 9.10
N ILE A 72 6.11 8.75 9.40
CA ILE A 72 5.12 8.22 8.45
C ILE A 72 5.02 9.09 7.20
N PRO A 73 4.92 10.45 7.28
CA PRO A 73 4.84 11.27 6.09
C PRO A 73 6.06 11.16 5.16
N SER A 74 7.27 11.13 5.72
CA SER A 74 8.50 11.03 4.90
C SER A 74 8.62 9.67 4.23
N THR A 75 8.34 8.58 4.96
CA THR A 75 8.36 7.23 4.40
C THR A 75 7.28 7.05 3.33
N LEU A 76 6.09 7.62 3.53
CA LEU A 76 5.02 7.62 2.54
C LEU A 76 5.41 8.41 1.28
N ALA A 77 6.04 9.57 1.44
CA ALA A 77 6.53 10.38 0.32
C ALA A 77 7.60 9.63 -0.51
N GLU A 78 8.55 8.97 0.16
CA GLU A 78 9.56 8.15 -0.52
C GLU A 78 8.93 6.96 -1.27
N GLN A 79 7.92 6.31 -0.68
CA GLN A 79 7.20 5.22 -1.32
C GLN A 79 6.41 5.71 -2.54
N ASN A 80 5.73 6.86 -2.43
CA ASN A 80 5.00 7.47 -3.55
C ASN A 80 5.94 7.80 -4.71
N PHE A 81 7.12 8.37 -4.43
CA PHE A 81 8.13 8.64 -5.45
C PHE A 81 8.57 7.36 -6.20
N LYS A 82 8.77 6.26 -5.47
CA LYS A 82 9.10 4.96 -6.09
C LYS A 82 7.95 4.44 -6.94
N ILE A 83 6.72 4.53 -6.46
CA ILE A 83 5.52 4.12 -7.19
C ILE A 83 5.39 4.92 -8.50
N GLU A 84 5.55 6.24 -8.45
CA GLU A 84 5.53 7.11 -9.63
C GLU A 84 6.62 6.72 -10.65
N SER A 85 7.83 6.42 -10.17
CA SER A 85 8.91 5.94 -11.03
C SER A 85 8.58 4.60 -11.69
N TYR A 86 8.02 3.65 -10.95
CA TYR A 86 7.60 2.37 -11.53
C TYR A 86 6.46 2.52 -12.53
N GLN A 87 5.47 3.36 -12.22
CA GLN A 87 4.37 3.66 -13.15
C GLN A 87 4.88 4.25 -14.46
N LYS A 88 5.85 5.18 -14.39
CA LYS A 88 6.46 5.75 -15.59
C LYS A 88 7.19 4.70 -16.44
N ASN A 89 7.94 3.80 -15.80
CA ASN A 89 8.64 2.74 -16.52
C ASN A 89 7.66 1.79 -17.21
N VAL A 90 6.62 1.34 -16.50
CA VAL A 90 5.56 0.50 -17.06
C VAL A 90 4.84 1.19 -18.21
N GLN A 91 4.61 2.50 -18.12
CA GLN A 91 4.01 3.27 -19.21
C GLN A 91 4.91 3.30 -20.45
N CYS A 92 6.21 3.53 -20.29
CA CYS A 92 7.18 3.46 -21.39
C CYS A 92 7.18 2.08 -22.05
N ASP A 93 7.22 1.01 -21.25
CA ASP A 93 7.23 -0.37 -21.75
C ASP A 93 5.93 -0.68 -22.53
N LEU A 94 4.78 -0.21 -22.04
CA LEU A 94 3.49 -0.36 -22.74
C LEU A 94 3.47 0.36 -24.08
N ASP A 95 4.03 1.56 -24.15
CA ASP A 95 4.06 2.34 -25.39
C ASP A 95 5.04 1.74 -26.41
N GLN A 96 6.15 1.16 -25.96
CA GLN A 96 7.04 0.38 -26.81
C GLN A 96 6.33 -0.87 -27.35
N LEU A 97 5.67 -1.64 -26.49
CA LEU A 97 4.93 -2.85 -26.90
C LEU A 97 3.82 -2.53 -27.90
N LYS A 98 3.07 -1.42 -27.72
CA LYS A 98 2.07 -0.98 -28.70
C LYS A 98 2.70 -0.69 -30.06
N THR A 99 3.86 -0.06 -30.07
CA THR A 99 4.60 0.25 -31.31
C THR A 99 5.05 -1.03 -32.00
N ASP A 100 5.62 -1.97 -31.24
CA ASP A 100 6.08 -3.25 -31.75
C ASP A 100 4.91 -4.07 -32.32
N ILE A 101 3.79 -4.17 -31.60
CA ILE A 101 2.56 -4.84 -32.07
C ILE A 101 2.04 -4.19 -33.36
N GLY A 102 2.06 -2.85 -33.43
CA GLY A 102 1.69 -2.11 -34.63
C GLY A 102 2.54 -2.51 -35.83
N SER A 103 3.86 -2.55 -35.65
CA SER A 103 4.80 -2.96 -36.72
C SER A 103 4.58 -4.39 -37.19
N VAL A 104 4.34 -5.33 -36.26
CA VAL A 104 4.06 -6.73 -36.58
C VAL A 104 2.75 -6.86 -37.34
N LYS A 105 1.72 -6.12 -36.94
CA LYS A 105 0.44 -6.09 -37.65
C LYS A 105 0.62 -5.62 -39.10
N TYR A 106 1.34 -4.53 -39.33
CA TYR A 106 1.63 -4.05 -40.68
C TYR A 106 2.38 -5.09 -41.52
N ALA A 107 3.38 -5.77 -40.94
CA ALA A 107 4.13 -6.81 -41.63
C ALA A 107 3.22 -8.00 -42.00
N LEU A 108 2.33 -8.40 -41.10
CA LEU A 108 1.36 -9.47 -41.33
C LEU A 108 0.37 -9.12 -42.45
N ASP A 109 -0.20 -7.91 -42.41
CA ASP A 109 -1.13 -7.42 -43.44
C ASP A 109 -0.45 -7.39 -44.84
N SER A 110 0.81 -6.96 -44.90
CA SER A 110 1.61 -6.98 -46.14
C SER A 110 1.87 -8.39 -46.65
N LEU A 111 2.19 -9.33 -45.76
CA LEU A 111 2.43 -10.72 -46.12
C LEU A 111 1.16 -11.37 -46.65
N GLN A 112 0.02 -11.14 -45.99
CA GLN A 112 -1.29 -11.64 -46.40
C GLN A 112 -1.66 -11.12 -47.79
N SER A 113 -1.51 -9.81 -48.03
CA SER A 113 -1.74 -9.25 -49.37
C SER A 113 -0.85 -9.87 -50.45
N THR A 114 0.40 -10.19 -50.12
CA THR A 114 1.32 -10.86 -51.06
C THR A 114 0.88 -12.30 -51.35
N GLN A 115 0.38 -13.01 -50.33
CA GLN A 115 -0.13 -14.36 -50.47
C GLN A 115 -1.40 -14.40 -51.31
N ASP A 116 -2.32 -13.45 -51.10
CA ASP A 116 -3.55 -13.32 -51.89
C ASP A 116 -3.23 -13.07 -53.37
N GLN A 117 -2.26 -12.20 -53.67
CA GLN A 117 -1.81 -11.98 -55.06
C GLN A 117 -1.23 -13.24 -55.70
N LYS A 118 -0.48 -14.05 -54.94
CA LYS A 118 0.07 -15.33 -55.45
C LYS A 118 -1.03 -16.36 -55.71
N LEU A 119 -2.06 -16.43 -54.86
CA LEU A 119 -3.21 -17.31 -55.07
C LEU A 119 -3.96 -16.94 -56.34
N VAL A 120 -4.24 -15.66 -56.56
CA VAL A 120 -4.89 -15.17 -57.79
C VAL A 120 -4.09 -15.55 -59.04
N ARG A 121 -2.75 -15.42 -59.00
CA ARG A 121 -1.89 -15.84 -60.12
C ARG A 121 -1.96 -17.36 -60.36
N LEU A 122 -1.91 -18.17 -59.31
CA LEU A 122 -2.03 -19.63 -59.44
C LEU A 122 -3.39 -20.05 -60.01
N GLU A 123 -4.48 -19.40 -59.62
CA GLU A 123 -5.80 -19.64 -60.19
C GLU A 123 -5.85 -19.32 -61.69
N SER A 124 -5.22 -18.21 -62.10
CA SER A 124 -5.07 -17.83 -63.51
C SER A 124 -4.26 -18.86 -64.29
N ASP A 125 -3.11 -19.29 -63.76
CA ASP A 125 -2.24 -20.30 -64.39
C ASP A 125 -2.97 -21.63 -64.51
N MET A 126 -3.70 -22.05 -63.47
CA MET A 126 -4.47 -23.28 -63.48
C MET A 126 -5.61 -23.27 -64.50
N THR A 127 -6.26 -22.11 -64.70
CA THR A 127 -7.28 -21.93 -65.74
C THR A 127 -6.66 -22.05 -67.13
N SER A 128 -5.51 -21.41 -67.35
CA SER A 128 -4.78 -21.47 -68.63
C SER A 128 -4.32 -22.89 -68.98
N ILE A 129 -3.87 -23.66 -67.98
CA ILE A 129 -3.50 -25.07 -68.14
C ILE A 129 -4.73 -25.92 -68.50
N LYS A 130 -5.87 -25.73 -67.80
CA LYS A 130 -7.11 -26.45 -68.11
C LYS A 130 -7.59 -26.22 -69.54
N GLU A 131 -7.55 -24.97 -70.01
CA GLU A 131 -7.89 -24.60 -71.38
C GLU A 131 -6.95 -25.28 -72.39
N SER A 132 -5.65 -25.26 -72.12
CA SER A 132 -4.64 -25.92 -72.96
C SER A 132 -4.85 -27.44 -73.03
N MET A 133 -5.17 -28.09 -71.90
CA MET A 133 -5.47 -29.52 -71.86
C MET A 133 -6.75 -29.86 -72.62
N ALA A 134 -7.80 -29.04 -72.52
CA ALA A 134 -9.04 -29.23 -73.25
C ALA A 134 -8.81 -29.21 -74.78
N LEU A 135 -8.00 -28.27 -75.26
CA LEU A 135 -7.61 -28.20 -76.68
C LEU A 135 -6.83 -29.43 -77.15
N ILE A 136 -5.90 -29.93 -76.33
CA ILE A 136 -5.15 -31.15 -76.65
C ILE A 136 -6.08 -32.36 -76.75
N LEU A 137 -7.01 -32.51 -75.80
CA LEU A 137 -7.98 -33.61 -75.79
C LEU A 137 -8.91 -33.57 -77.01
N GLN A 138 -9.35 -32.37 -77.42
CA GLN A 138 -10.17 -32.20 -78.62
C GLN A 138 -9.42 -32.67 -79.88
N LYS A 139 -8.14 -32.31 -80.02
CA LYS A 139 -7.30 -32.73 -81.15
C LYS A 139 -7.02 -34.23 -81.21
N LEU A 140 -7.15 -34.96 -80.09
CA LEU A 140 -6.95 -36.41 -80.05
C LEU A 140 -8.21 -37.20 -80.43
N GLN A 141 -9.37 -36.54 -80.51
CA GLN A 141 -10.66 -37.17 -80.87
C GLN A 141 -11.02 -36.97 -82.36
N GLU A 142 -10.29 -36.11 -83.08
CA GLU A 142 -10.35 -35.91 -84.53
C GLU A 142 -9.39 -36.86 -85.27
#